data_AF-B7KEW4-F1
#
_entry.id   AF-B7KEW4-F1
#
_cell.length_a   1.000
_cell.length_b   1.000
_cell.length_c   1.000
_cell.angle_alpha   90.00
_cell.angle_beta   90.00
_cell.angle_gamma   90.00
#
_symmetry.space_group_name_H-M   'P 1'
#
loop_
_entity.id
_entity.type
_entity.pdbx_description
1 polymer ?
#
loop_
_entity_poly.entity_id
_entity_poly.type
_entity_poly.pdbx_seq_one_letter_code
_entity_poly.pdbx_strand_id
1 'polypeptide(L)'
;MKPKKIFWDENKTILALSVILACFSFAYLSKGFYHLLISDIGAKDLFSRWQEQQSISYHIRQHLTQNFLSEPPKNTVFSIYPPWAWIVGLFIFPPIPFEMLRLYYALLNIISLVIVGLFGYQLGCRHGKLKAWFSVTVCLSLSSYSTTLGVGQYGIIINAFLIGALWFLEKRKDLLAGICLGLALTKPNISAFFIFIPLVRKKIKVVFALIIYMIGLNSLVWVLTSLNPFTILMLQFKLIKTFAESGYSGVNILRDFGVEITIAIVLLIIGGTGLSLISFALFKKSSWLFLLAIAAVIGRISMYHLIYDNVMLIFLLLACLTLTLNKSKPGNILIFSLVLLSLLLPAKVIDLFSFLEPIQFVIWISAMIYLVTQPQSHYEYREINLPTRLKESKLI
;
A
#
# COMPACT_ATOMS: atom_id res chain seq x y z
N MET A 1 47.77 -15.49 17.55
CA MET A 1 46.75 -14.62 18.17
C MET A 1 45.41 -14.85 17.48
N LYS A 2 44.41 -15.42 18.16
CA LYS A 2 43.04 -15.45 17.63
C LYS A 2 42.49 -14.01 17.69
N PRO A 3 41.96 -13.45 16.59
CA PRO A 3 41.41 -12.11 16.63
C PRO A 3 40.29 -12.07 17.67
N LYS A 4 40.39 -11.15 18.64
CA LYS A 4 39.30 -10.82 19.56
C LYS A 4 38.14 -10.36 18.69
N LYS A 5 37.16 -11.23 18.46
CA LYS A 5 35.87 -10.81 17.90
C LYS A 5 35.31 -9.77 18.88
N ILE A 6 35.29 -8.52 18.45
CA ILE A 6 34.48 -7.47 19.07
C ILE A 6 33.04 -7.95 18.91
N PHE A 7 32.55 -8.69 19.91
CA PHE A 7 31.16 -9.13 19.97
C PHE A 7 30.35 -7.89 20.33
N TRP A 8 29.86 -7.21 19.30
CA TRP A 8 28.77 -6.25 19.49
C TRP A 8 27.57 -7.02 20.05
N ASP A 9 27.04 -6.54 21.17
CA ASP A 9 25.82 -7.08 21.76
C ASP A 9 24.65 -6.80 20.81
N GLU A 10 24.11 -7.87 20.20
CA GLU A 10 23.00 -7.81 19.24
C GLU A 10 21.83 -6.99 19.78
N ASN A 11 21.52 -7.13 21.08
CA ASN A 11 20.42 -6.40 21.70
C ASN A 11 20.70 -4.90 21.77
N LYS A 12 21.94 -4.50 22.09
CA LYS A 12 22.32 -3.07 22.10
C LYS A 12 22.23 -2.48 20.70
N THR A 13 22.68 -3.21 19.68
CA THR A 13 22.59 -2.77 18.29
C THR A 13 21.14 -2.62 17.84
N ILE A 14 20.28 -3.63 18.09
CA ILE A 14 18.86 -3.55 17.74
C ILE A 14 18.17 -2.40 18.48
N LEU A 15 18.47 -2.21 19.77
CA LEU A 15 17.92 -1.10 20.55
C LEU A 15 18.33 0.26 19.96
N ALA A 16 19.62 0.47 19.69
CA ALA A 16 20.12 1.70 19.10
C ALA A 16 19.47 1.99 17.73
N LEU A 17 19.38 0.98 16.86
CA LEU A 17 18.70 1.12 15.58
C LEU A 17 17.20 1.42 15.75
N SER A 18 16.53 0.78 16.71
CA SER A 18 15.12 1.06 17.00
C SER A 18 14.89 2.51 17.43
N VAL A 19 15.80 3.06 18.25
CA VAL A 19 15.73 4.48 18.67
C VAL A 19 15.91 5.40 17.47
N ILE A 20 16.90 5.14 16.61
CA ILE A 20 17.11 5.93 15.38
C ILE A 20 15.89 5.88 14.47
N LEU A 21 15.31 4.69 14.25
CA LEU A 21 14.11 4.52 13.43
C LEU A 21 12.87 5.15 14.06
N ALA A 22 12.75 5.14 15.39
CA ALA A 22 11.70 5.87 16.09
C ALA A 22 11.82 7.38 15.88
N CYS A 23 13.04 7.93 15.89
CA CYS A 23 13.28 9.34 15.55
C CYS A 23 12.90 9.65 14.09
N PHE A 24 13.26 8.79 13.13
CA PHE A 24 12.83 8.95 11.73
C PHE A 24 11.31 8.89 11.59
N SER A 25 10.67 7.92 12.26
CA SER A 25 9.22 7.78 12.29
C SER A 25 8.56 9.05 12.82
N PHE A 26 9.01 9.56 13.97
CA PHE A 26 8.50 10.79 14.56
C PHE A 26 8.68 11.99 13.61
N ALA A 27 9.85 12.14 13.00
CA ALA A 27 10.12 13.22 12.05
C ALA A 27 9.22 13.17 10.82
N TYR A 28 9.10 11.99 10.18
CA TYR A 28 8.31 11.84 8.96
C TYR A 28 6.80 11.94 9.20
N LEU A 29 6.30 11.32 10.27
CA LEU A 29 4.89 11.39 10.63
C LEU A 29 4.51 12.80 11.07
N SER A 30 5.30 13.44 11.94
CA SER A 30 5.04 14.82 12.38
C SER A 30 4.99 15.78 11.20
N LYS A 31 5.96 15.68 10.27
CA LYS A 31 5.96 16.49 9.05
C LYS A 31 4.74 16.19 8.16
N GLY A 32 4.39 14.93 8.00
CA GLY A 32 3.22 14.50 7.22
C GLY A 32 1.92 15.06 7.79
N PHE A 33 1.69 14.91 9.09
CA PHE A 33 0.52 15.45 9.78
C PHE A 33 0.50 16.98 9.82
N TYR A 34 1.65 17.63 9.96
CA TYR A 34 1.73 19.10 9.85
C TYR A 34 1.23 19.59 8.49
N HIS A 35 1.69 18.98 7.40
CA HIS A 35 1.20 19.35 6.07
C HIS A 35 -0.28 18.95 5.88
N LEU A 36 -0.70 17.82 6.41
CA LEU A 36 -2.09 17.37 6.33
C LEU A 36 -3.05 18.28 7.09
N LEU A 37 -2.69 18.79 8.27
CA LEU A 37 -3.62 19.48 9.18
C LEU A 37 -3.46 21.00 9.23
N ILE A 38 -2.23 21.49 9.15
CA ILE A 38 -1.90 22.90 9.46
C ILE A 38 -1.52 23.69 8.21
N SER A 39 -0.72 23.10 7.31
CA SER A 39 -0.18 23.82 6.16
C SER A 39 -1.26 24.16 5.12
N ASP A 40 -1.29 25.40 4.64
CA ASP A 40 -2.21 25.84 3.57
C ASP A 40 -1.86 25.26 2.19
N ILE A 41 -0.58 24.94 1.97
CA ILE A 41 -0.10 24.33 0.73
C ILE A 41 -0.12 22.79 0.77
N GLY A 42 -0.50 22.20 1.91
CA GLY A 42 -0.64 20.75 2.07
C GLY A 42 -2.02 20.23 1.63
N ALA A 43 -2.24 18.93 1.74
CA ALA A 43 -3.52 18.26 1.45
C ALA A 43 -4.11 18.54 0.05
N LYS A 44 -3.28 18.93 -0.93
CA LYS A 44 -3.74 19.30 -2.28
C LYS A 44 -4.47 18.17 -2.99
N ASP A 45 -3.97 16.94 -2.89
CA ASP A 45 -4.66 15.81 -3.51
C ASP A 45 -5.94 15.48 -2.74
N LEU A 46 -5.92 15.50 -1.40
CA LEU A 46 -7.14 15.35 -0.59
C LEU A 46 -8.21 16.36 -0.95
N PHE A 47 -7.85 17.63 -1.18
CA PHE A 47 -8.77 18.66 -1.65
C PHE A 47 -9.35 18.33 -3.03
N SER A 48 -8.52 17.90 -3.97
CA SER A 48 -8.98 17.44 -5.29
C SER A 48 -9.95 16.25 -5.17
N ARG A 49 -9.64 15.26 -4.33
CA ARG A 49 -10.52 14.10 -4.08
C ARG A 49 -11.83 14.52 -3.44
N TRP A 50 -11.78 15.46 -2.51
CA TRP A 50 -12.97 16.01 -1.87
C TRP A 50 -13.87 16.72 -2.88
N GLN A 51 -13.31 17.57 -3.75
CA GLN A 51 -14.07 18.23 -4.82
C GLN A 51 -14.72 17.22 -5.77
N GLU A 52 -13.99 16.18 -6.18
CA GLU A 52 -14.54 15.07 -6.97
C GLU A 52 -15.73 14.40 -6.25
N GLN A 53 -15.60 14.11 -4.96
CA GLN A 53 -16.68 13.50 -4.17
C GLN A 53 -17.87 14.44 -3.96
N GLN A 54 -17.66 15.76 -3.88
CA GLN A 54 -18.75 16.73 -3.84
C GLN A 54 -19.53 16.73 -5.16
N SER A 55 -18.83 16.67 -6.30
CA SER A 55 -19.48 16.52 -7.61
C SER A 55 -20.26 15.22 -7.71
N ILE A 56 -19.70 14.08 -7.28
CA ILE A 56 -20.40 12.79 -7.28
C ILE A 56 -21.64 12.86 -6.36
N SER A 57 -21.49 13.35 -5.13
CA SER A 57 -22.58 13.49 -4.16
C SER A 57 -23.71 14.38 -4.68
N TYR A 58 -23.38 15.43 -5.44
CA TYR A 58 -24.37 16.28 -6.09
C TYR A 58 -25.20 15.51 -7.12
N HIS A 59 -24.59 14.73 -8.01
CA HIS A 59 -25.33 13.92 -8.99
C HIS A 59 -26.23 12.88 -8.31
N ILE A 60 -25.73 12.25 -7.23
CA ILE A 60 -26.53 11.31 -6.42
C ILE A 60 -27.75 12.02 -5.83
N ARG A 61 -27.58 13.23 -5.26
CA ARG A 61 -28.70 14.00 -4.71
C ARG A 61 -29.71 14.42 -5.77
N GLN A 62 -29.26 14.87 -6.95
CA GLN A 62 -30.17 15.22 -8.04
C GLN A 62 -31.03 14.04 -8.47
N HIS A 63 -30.41 12.85 -8.62
CA HIS A 63 -31.14 11.64 -8.97
C HIS A 63 -32.18 11.27 -7.90
N LEU A 64 -31.81 11.33 -6.61
CA LEU A 64 -32.68 10.96 -5.50
C LEU A 64 -33.82 11.96 -5.22
N THR A 65 -33.58 13.25 -5.43
CA THR A 65 -34.55 14.30 -5.07
C THR A 65 -35.39 14.81 -6.25
N GLN A 66 -35.05 14.44 -7.49
CA GLN A 66 -35.65 14.96 -8.73
C GLN A 66 -35.68 16.50 -8.83
N ASN A 67 -34.98 17.19 -7.93
CA ASN A 67 -34.95 18.64 -7.84
C ASN A 67 -33.75 19.17 -8.62
N PHE A 68 -34.03 19.70 -9.81
CA PHE A 68 -33.06 20.28 -10.73
C PHE A 68 -32.60 21.70 -10.34
N LEU A 69 -33.02 22.23 -9.19
CA LEU A 69 -32.93 23.66 -8.85
C LEU A 69 -31.56 24.14 -8.35
N SER A 70 -30.65 23.23 -7.97
CA SER A 70 -29.29 23.62 -7.57
C SER A 70 -28.36 23.58 -8.76
N GLU A 71 -27.64 24.67 -9.07
CA GLU A 71 -26.61 24.68 -10.11
C GLU A 71 -25.50 23.64 -9.82
N PRO A 72 -24.94 22.99 -10.86
CA PRO A 72 -23.84 22.06 -10.67
C PRO A 72 -22.62 22.82 -10.12
N PRO A 73 -21.75 22.15 -9.33
CA PRO A 73 -20.50 22.76 -8.91
C PRO A 73 -19.73 23.26 -10.14
N LYS A 74 -19.25 24.51 -10.11
CA LYS A 74 -18.60 25.19 -11.25
C LYS A 74 -17.43 24.41 -11.89
N ASN A 75 -16.91 23.39 -11.21
CA ASN A 75 -15.87 22.47 -11.69
C ASN A 75 -16.33 21.02 -11.51
N THR A 76 -17.16 20.49 -12.42
CA THR A 76 -17.50 19.06 -12.43
C THR A 76 -16.25 18.25 -12.80
N VAL A 77 -15.48 17.84 -11.80
CA VAL A 77 -14.27 17.02 -11.99
C VAL A 77 -14.68 15.56 -11.96
N PHE A 78 -14.53 14.86 -13.08
CA PHE A 78 -14.68 13.40 -13.11
C PHE A 78 -13.44 12.74 -12.51
N SER A 79 -13.67 11.77 -11.62
CA SER A 79 -12.60 11.12 -10.87
C SER A 79 -11.75 10.19 -11.74
N ILE A 80 -10.44 10.20 -11.50
CA ILE A 80 -9.48 9.26 -12.12
C ILE A 80 -9.66 7.82 -11.64
N TYR A 81 -10.38 7.63 -10.54
CA TYR A 81 -10.57 6.34 -9.92
C TYR A 81 -11.71 5.55 -10.57
N PRO A 82 -11.62 4.21 -10.54
CA PRO A 82 -12.66 3.34 -11.06
C PRO A 82 -14.01 3.61 -10.36
N PRO A 83 -15.15 3.30 -11.00
CA PRO A 83 -16.45 3.73 -10.49
C PRO A 83 -16.74 3.14 -9.10
N TRP A 84 -16.41 1.88 -8.84
CA TRP A 84 -16.57 1.27 -7.51
C TRP A 84 -15.86 2.04 -6.38
N ALA A 85 -14.77 2.76 -6.69
CA ALA A 85 -14.06 3.57 -5.71
C ALA A 85 -14.81 4.85 -5.33
N TRP A 86 -15.78 5.29 -6.12
CA TRP A 86 -16.53 6.52 -5.84
C TRP A 86 -17.41 6.36 -4.61
N ILE A 87 -18.11 5.23 -4.48
CA ILE A 87 -18.93 4.93 -3.30
C ILE A 87 -18.06 4.81 -2.05
N VAL A 88 -16.91 4.12 -2.15
CA VAL A 88 -15.97 4.04 -1.03
C VAL A 88 -15.38 5.42 -0.72
N GLY A 89 -15.19 6.25 -1.75
CA GLY A 89 -14.78 7.63 -1.66
C GLY A 89 -15.72 8.49 -0.82
N LEU A 90 -17.01 8.20 -0.77
CA LEU A 90 -17.95 8.88 0.15
C LEU A 90 -17.64 8.61 1.63
N PHE A 91 -16.93 7.52 1.94
CA PHE A 91 -16.47 7.23 3.29
C PHE A 91 -15.06 7.75 3.53
N ILE A 92 -14.15 7.62 2.56
CA ILE A 92 -12.75 8.08 2.72
C ILE A 92 -12.66 9.61 2.64
N PHE A 93 -13.49 10.24 1.81
CA PHE A 93 -13.56 11.68 1.56
C PHE A 93 -15.01 12.18 1.65
N PRO A 94 -15.65 12.07 2.83
CA PRO A 94 -17.05 12.41 2.99
C PRO A 94 -17.34 13.88 2.61
N PRO A 95 -18.57 14.19 2.17
CA PRO A 95 -18.95 15.51 1.70
C PRO A 95 -19.19 16.50 2.86
N ILE A 96 -18.22 16.63 3.77
CA ILE A 96 -18.20 17.55 4.92
C ILE A 96 -17.30 18.77 4.63
N PRO A 97 -17.32 19.84 5.44
CA PRO A 97 -16.38 20.95 5.29
C PRO A 97 -14.92 20.48 5.26
N PHE A 98 -14.09 21.11 4.41
CA PHE A 98 -12.75 20.61 4.12
C PHE A 98 -11.84 20.55 5.36
N GLU A 99 -11.98 21.50 6.28
CA GLU A 99 -11.25 21.54 7.54
C GLU A 99 -11.59 20.32 8.42
N MET A 100 -12.87 19.95 8.48
CA MET A 100 -13.31 18.74 9.17
C MET A 100 -12.82 17.47 8.46
N LEU A 101 -12.79 17.49 7.12
CA LEU A 101 -12.24 16.38 6.34
C LEU A 101 -10.75 16.15 6.66
N ARG A 102 -9.94 17.20 6.80
CA ARG A 102 -8.51 17.06 7.16
C ARG A 102 -8.33 16.31 8.49
N LEU A 103 -9.14 16.65 9.50
CA LEU A 103 -9.14 15.97 10.81
C LEU A 103 -9.62 14.52 10.71
N TYR A 104 -10.74 14.29 10.02
CA TYR A 104 -11.28 12.96 9.77
C TYR A 104 -10.25 12.05 9.07
N TYR A 105 -9.61 12.59 8.03
CA TYR A 105 -8.62 11.89 7.24
C TYR A 105 -7.34 11.60 8.03
N ALA A 106 -6.93 12.51 8.91
CA ALA A 106 -5.83 12.27 9.84
C ALA A 106 -6.16 11.10 10.80
N LEU A 107 -7.38 11.05 11.34
CA LEU A 107 -7.83 9.94 12.19
C LEU A 107 -7.81 8.60 11.45
N LEU A 108 -8.32 8.54 10.22
CA LEU A 108 -8.25 7.33 9.38
C LEU A 108 -6.82 6.84 9.18
N ASN A 109 -5.89 7.77 8.93
CA ASN A 109 -4.48 7.42 8.76
C ASN A 109 -3.82 6.98 10.07
N ILE A 110 -4.17 7.56 11.22
CA ILE A 110 -3.70 7.09 12.53
C ILE A 110 -4.15 5.64 12.76
N ILE A 111 -5.43 5.33 12.53
CA ILE A 111 -5.95 3.96 12.64
C ILE A 111 -5.18 3.02 11.70
N SER A 112 -4.93 3.45 10.46
CA SER A 112 -4.21 2.66 9.46
C SER A 112 -2.75 2.42 9.86
N LEU A 113 -2.07 3.43 10.41
CA LEU A 113 -0.71 3.31 10.94
C LEU A 113 -0.65 2.39 12.16
N VAL A 114 -1.66 2.42 13.04
CA VAL A 114 -1.78 1.47 14.15
C VAL A 114 -1.90 0.04 13.62
N ILE A 115 -2.72 -0.20 12.59
CA ILE A 115 -2.83 -1.52 11.94
C ILE A 115 -1.48 -1.99 11.38
N VAL A 116 -0.77 -1.10 10.69
CA VAL A 116 0.58 -1.37 10.17
C VAL A 116 1.59 -1.67 11.29
N GLY A 117 1.57 -0.90 12.37
CA GLY A 117 2.42 -1.11 13.55
C GLY A 117 2.11 -2.43 14.24
N LEU A 118 0.83 -2.76 14.44
CA LEU A 118 0.40 -4.05 15.01
C LEU A 118 0.85 -5.23 14.14
N PHE A 119 0.79 -5.10 12.81
CA PHE A 119 1.30 -6.11 11.90
C PHE A 119 2.81 -6.30 12.05
N GLY A 120 3.59 -5.21 12.13
CA GLY A 120 5.03 -5.27 12.43
C GLY A 120 5.34 -5.93 13.78
N TYR A 121 4.58 -5.55 14.83
CA TYR A 121 4.71 -6.13 16.17
C TYR A 121 4.47 -7.64 16.17
N GLN A 122 3.42 -8.11 15.49
CA GLN A 122 3.10 -9.54 15.37
C GLN A 122 4.22 -10.35 14.73
N LEU A 123 4.92 -9.78 13.74
CA LEU A 123 6.05 -10.43 13.09
C LEU A 123 7.25 -10.54 14.02
N GLY A 124 7.58 -9.46 14.76
CA GLY A 124 8.76 -9.43 15.63
C GLY A 124 8.59 -10.04 17.02
N CYS A 125 7.37 -10.10 17.57
CA CYS A 125 7.13 -10.56 18.94
C CYS A 125 7.46 -12.03 19.17
N ARG A 126 7.43 -12.83 18.09
CA ARG A 126 7.88 -14.23 18.08
C ARG A 126 9.37 -14.38 18.39
N HIS A 127 10.16 -13.33 18.20
CA HIS A 127 11.59 -13.31 18.44
C HIS A 127 11.97 -12.48 19.69
N GLY A 128 10.98 -12.04 20.47
CA GLY A 128 11.16 -11.28 21.71
C GLY A 128 10.71 -9.81 21.62
N LYS A 129 10.51 -9.18 22.78
CA LYS A 129 9.95 -7.81 22.89
C LYS A 129 10.76 -6.76 22.14
N LEU A 130 12.09 -6.84 22.19
CA LEU A 130 12.97 -5.89 21.53
C LEU A 130 12.87 -5.98 20.00
N LYS A 131 12.84 -7.20 19.44
CA LYS A 131 12.64 -7.43 18.01
C LYS A 131 11.23 -7.03 17.56
N ALA A 132 10.22 -7.20 18.42
CA ALA A 132 8.88 -6.65 18.18
C ALA A 132 8.88 -5.13 18.05
N TRP A 133 9.52 -4.43 18.99
CA TRP A 133 9.67 -2.98 18.95
C TRP A 133 10.43 -2.52 17.71
N PHE A 134 11.55 -3.19 17.39
CA PHE A 134 12.31 -2.92 16.18
C PHE A 134 11.43 -3.04 14.93
N SER A 135 10.66 -4.12 14.77
CA SER A 135 9.73 -4.30 13.65
C SER A 135 8.68 -3.19 13.54
N VAL A 136 8.14 -2.72 14.68
CA VAL A 136 7.22 -1.56 14.69
C VAL A 136 7.91 -0.30 14.18
N THR A 137 9.10 0.01 14.70
CA THR A 137 9.84 1.20 14.28
C THR A 137 10.24 1.16 12.80
N VAL A 138 10.64 -0.02 12.29
CA VAL A 138 10.90 -0.25 10.86
C VAL A 138 9.67 0.02 10.00
N CYS A 139 8.49 -0.46 10.43
CA CYS A 139 7.25 -0.20 9.72
C CYS A 139 6.92 1.29 9.66
N LEU A 140 7.12 2.02 10.76
CA LEU A 140 6.65 3.39 10.92
C LEU A 140 7.66 4.45 10.44
N SER A 141 8.87 4.05 10.06
CA SER A 141 9.96 4.96 9.66
C SER A 141 10.02 5.28 8.16
N LEU A 142 9.07 4.81 7.35
CA LEU A 142 9.08 5.04 5.90
C LEU A 142 8.96 6.54 5.56
N SER A 143 9.87 7.06 4.74
CA SER A 143 9.86 8.48 4.36
C SER A 143 8.62 8.85 3.54
N SER A 144 8.09 7.90 2.77
CA SER A 144 6.89 8.07 1.95
C SER A 144 5.67 8.39 2.79
N TYR A 145 5.59 7.98 4.07
CA TYR A 145 4.47 8.41 4.93
C TYR A 145 4.38 9.92 5.07
N SER A 146 5.51 10.64 5.09
CA SER A 146 5.51 12.09 5.14
C SER A 146 4.83 12.70 3.91
N THR A 147 5.14 12.20 2.72
CA THR A 147 4.53 12.69 1.48
C THR A 147 3.09 12.21 1.32
N THR A 148 2.81 10.93 1.57
CA THR A 148 1.45 10.36 1.52
C THR A 148 0.48 11.13 2.42
N LEU A 149 0.84 11.35 3.68
CA LEU A 149 0.05 12.16 4.60
C LEU A 149 -0.01 13.62 4.15
N GLY A 150 1.14 14.21 3.82
CA GLY A 150 1.24 15.63 3.53
C GLY A 150 0.45 16.09 2.31
N VAL A 151 0.35 15.27 1.26
CA VAL A 151 -0.52 15.56 0.10
C VAL A 151 -1.95 15.05 0.29
N GLY A 152 -2.19 14.20 1.28
CA GLY A 152 -3.50 13.61 1.56
C GLY A 152 -3.87 12.44 0.65
N GLN A 153 -2.89 11.60 0.32
CA GLN A 153 -3.03 10.35 -0.42
C GLN A 153 -3.37 9.20 0.53
N TYR A 154 -4.14 8.21 0.06
CA TYR A 154 -4.70 7.14 0.92
C TYR A 154 -3.92 5.83 0.86
N GLY A 155 -2.67 5.82 0.40
CA GLY A 155 -1.87 4.60 0.29
C GLY A 155 -1.69 3.84 1.62
N ILE A 156 -1.64 4.55 2.75
CA ILE A 156 -1.55 3.94 4.09
C ILE A 156 -2.84 3.18 4.44
N ILE A 157 -4.00 3.76 4.10
CA ILE A 157 -5.31 3.13 4.28
C ILE A 157 -5.41 1.86 3.41
N ILE A 158 -4.92 1.91 2.16
CA ILE A 158 -4.87 0.74 1.27
C ILE A 158 -4.01 -0.38 1.86
N ASN A 159 -2.84 -0.06 2.41
CA ASN A 159 -2.01 -1.05 3.10
C ASN A 159 -2.73 -1.67 4.30
N ALA A 160 -3.47 -0.89 5.08
CA ALA A 160 -4.26 -1.41 6.20
C ALA A 160 -5.34 -2.40 5.73
N PHE A 161 -6.01 -2.14 4.61
CA PHE A 161 -6.95 -3.09 4.01
C PHE A 161 -6.24 -4.36 3.50
N LEU A 162 -5.08 -4.25 2.88
CA LEU A 162 -4.28 -5.42 2.45
C LEU A 162 -3.82 -6.28 3.65
N ILE A 163 -3.42 -5.66 4.76
CA ILE A 163 -3.10 -6.35 6.02
C ILE A 163 -4.35 -7.02 6.59
N GLY A 164 -5.49 -6.32 6.60
CA GLY A 164 -6.79 -6.89 7.01
C GLY A 164 -7.18 -8.11 6.19
N ALA A 165 -6.99 -8.05 4.87
CA ALA A 165 -7.22 -9.17 3.97
C ALA A 165 -6.33 -10.38 4.34
N LEU A 166 -5.04 -10.15 4.60
CA LEU A 166 -4.12 -11.20 5.07
C LEU A 166 -4.60 -11.82 6.38
N TRP A 167 -4.96 -11.02 7.39
CA TRP A 167 -5.46 -11.53 8.67
C TRP A 167 -6.75 -12.36 8.51
N PHE A 168 -7.66 -11.95 7.63
CA PHE A 168 -8.87 -12.72 7.36
C PHE A 168 -8.58 -14.00 6.57
N LEU A 169 -7.64 -13.99 5.62
CA LEU A 169 -7.19 -15.19 4.91
C LEU A 169 -6.59 -16.23 5.88
N GLU A 170 -5.77 -15.78 6.83
CA GLU A 170 -5.18 -16.65 7.86
C GLU A 170 -6.25 -17.25 8.78
N LYS A 171 -7.26 -16.46 9.14
CA LYS A 171 -8.41 -16.93 9.95
C LYS A 171 -9.48 -17.68 9.14
N ARG A 172 -9.23 -17.97 7.86
CA ARG A 172 -10.18 -18.60 6.92
C ARG A 172 -11.53 -17.88 6.82
N LYS A 173 -11.54 -16.56 7.02
CA LYS A 173 -12.71 -15.68 6.87
C LYS A 173 -12.75 -15.11 5.45
N ASP A 174 -12.96 -16.00 4.49
CA ASP A 174 -12.79 -15.73 3.06
C ASP A 174 -13.62 -14.53 2.54
N LEU A 175 -14.86 -14.36 3.02
CA LEU A 175 -15.73 -13.24 2.63
C LEU A 175 -15.15 -11.89 3.04
N LEU A 176 -14.72 -11.77 4.30
CA LEU A 176 -14.12 -10.53 4.82
C LEU A 176 -12.78 -10.23 4.14
N ALA A 177 -11.99 -11.28 3.83
CA ALA A 177 -10.78 -11.12 3.04
C ALA A 177 -11.07 -10.54 1.64
N GLY A 178 -12.11 -11.06 0.97
CA GLY A 178 -12.53 -10.55 -0.35
C GLY A 178 -13.00 -9.10 -0.30
N ILE A 179 -13.77 -8.72 0.73
CA ILE A 179 -14.21 -7.33 0.95
C ILE A 179 -13.01 -6.41 1.21
N CYS A 180 -12.06 -6.80 2.05
CA CYS A 180 -10.84 -6.03 2.28
C CYS A 180 -10.00 -5.85 1.01
N LEU A 181 -9.89 -6.89 0.17
CA LEU A 181 -9.24 -6.75 -1.15
C LEU A 181 -10.01 -5.79 -2.06
N GLY A 182 -11.35 -5.83 -2.04
CA GLY A 182 -12.19 -4.89 -2.78
C GLY A 182 -12.00 -3.44 -2.35
N LEU A 183 -11.93 -3.20 -1.04
CA LEU A 183 -11.61 -1.89 -0.47
C LEU A 183 -10.19 -1.44 -0.85
N ALA A 184 -9.22 -2.34 -0.87
CA ALA A 184 -7.86 -2.03 -1.34
C ALA A 184 -7.85 -1.67 -2.85
N LEU A 185 -8.70 -2.30 -3.67
CA LEU A 185 -8.84 -2.04 -5.11
C LEU A 185 -9.47 -0.68 -5.44
N THR A 186 -9.82 0.13 -4.44
CA THR A 186 -10.14 1.55 -4.67
C THR A 186 -8.93 2.36 -5.15
N LYS A 187 -7.72 1.82 -5.00
CA LYS A 187 -6.49 2.35 -5.61
C LYS A 187 -5.75 1.25 -6.39
N PRO A 188 -6.21 0.92 -7.62
CA PRO A 188 -5.72 -0.25 -8.36
C PRO A 188 -4.23 -0.24 -8.64
N ASN A 189 -3.62 0.94 -8.84
CA ASN A 189 -2.18 1.03 -9.10
C ASN A 189 -1.35 0.45 -7.93
N ILE A 190 -1.81 0.57 -6.68
CA ILE A 190 -1.18 -0.08 -5.52
C ILE A 190 -1.59 -1.55 -5.38
N SER A 191 -2.87 -1.88 -5.57
CA SER A 191 -3.44 -3.12 -5.05
C SER A 191 -3.81 -4.18 -6.10
N ALA A 192 -3.80 -3.86 -7.39
CA ALA A 192 -4.29 -4.76 -8.44
C ALA A 192 -3.60 -6.13 -8.42
N PHE A 193 -2.26 -6.17 -8.30
CA PHE A 193 -1.53 -7.44 -8.38
C PHE A 193 -1.74 -8.37 -7.19
N PHE A 194 -2.27 -7.85 -6.08
CA PHE A 194 -2.56 -8.65 -4.88
C PHE A 194 -3.72 -9.62 -5.11
N ILE A 195 -4.61 -9.34 -6.08
CA ILE A 195 -5.78 -10.18 -6.37
C ILE A 195 -5.40 -11.54 -7.00
N PHE A 196 -4.25 -11.62 -7.66
CA PHE A 196 -3.81 -12.86 -8.31
C PHE A 196 -3.41 -13.92 -7.27
N ILE A 197 -3.07 -13.51 -6.04
CA ILE A 197 -2.71 -14.41 -4.94
C ILE A 197 -3.87 -15.36 -4.59
N PRO A 198 -5.06 -14.89 -4.17
CA PRO A 198 -6.20 -15.78 -3.90
C PRO A 198 -6.69 -16.51 -5.16
N LEU A 199 -6.57 -15.90 -6.35
CA LEU A 199 -6.94 -16.54 -7.62
C LEU A 199 -6.11 -17.81 -7.88
N VAL A 200 -4.78 -17.68 -7.87
CA VAL A 200 -3.86 -18.79 -8.12
C VAL A 200 -3.91 -19.85 -7.01
N ARG A 201 -4.16 -19.43 -5.76
CA ARG A 201 -4.40 -20.33 -4.63
C ARG A 201 -5.78 -20.97 -4.60
N LYS A 202 -6.61 -20.75 -5.63
CA LYS A 202 -7.97 -21.28 -5.75
C LYS A 202 -8.85 -20.95 -4.54
N LYS A 203 -8.66 -19.78 -3.93
CA LYS A 203 -9.51 -19.26 -2.85
C LYS A 203 -10.77 -18.64 -3.45
N ILE A 204 -11.60 -19.48 -4.09
CA ILE A 204 -12.74 -19.04 -4.90
C ILE A 204 -13.73 -18.18 -4.11
N LYS A 205 -13.96 -18.48 -2.82
CA LYS A 205 -14.84 -17.67 -1.96
C LYS A 205 -14.36 -16.22 -1.80
N VAL A 206 -13.04 -16.02 -1.71
CA VAL A 206 -12.41 -14.69 -1.62
C VAL A 206 -12.59 -13.94 -2.94
N VAL A 207 -12.31 -14.63 -4.05
CA VAL A 207 -12.45 -14.07 -5.41
C VAL A 207 -13.91 -13.71 -5.70
N PHE A 208 -14.85 -14.57 -5.34
CA PHE A 208 -16.27 -14.33 -5.52
C PHE A 208 -16.77 -13.15 -4.68
N ALA A 209 -16.37 -13.08 -3.40
CA ALA A 209 -16.67 -11.94 -2.54
C ALA A 209 -16.13 -10.62 -3.11
N LEU A 210 -14.90 -10.63 -3.63
CA LEU A 210 -14.29 -9.47 -4.30
C LEU A 210 -15.10 -9.05 -5.54
N ILE A 211 -15.44 -10.00 -6.42
CA ILE A 211 -16.19 -9.73 -7.66
C ILE A 211 -17.58 -9.18 -7.33
N ILE A 212 -18.31 -9.82 -6.41
CA ILE A 212 -19.63 -9.32 -5.97
C ILE A 212 -19.52 -7.91 -5.41
N TYR A 213 -18.52 -7.65 -4.56
CA TYR A 213 -18.29 -6.33 -4.01
C TYR A 213 -18.09 -5.29 -5.12
N MET A 214 -17.22 -5.57 -6.09
CA MET A 214 -16.94 -4.66 -7.19
C MET A 214 -18.14 -4.43 -8.11
N ILE A 215 -18.84 -5.51 -8.51
CA ILE A 215 -20.04 -5.41 -9.35
C ILE A 215 -21.12 -4.63 -8.60
N GLY A 216 -21.36 -4.95 -7.32
CA GLY A 216 -22.37 -4.27 -6.50
C GLY A 216 -22.12 -2.77 -6.41
N LEU A 217 -20.89 -2.35 -6.14
CA LEU A 217 -20.55 -0.92 -6.08
C LEU A 217 -20.59 -0.23 -7.45
N ASN A 218 -20.14 -0.88 -8.51
CA ASN A 218 -20.26 -0.33 -9.87
C ASN A 218 -21.73 -0.13 -10.26
N SER A 219 -22.58 -1.14 -10.05
CA SER A 219 -24.01 -1.06 -10.32
C SER A 219 -24.66 0.05 -9.50
N LEU A 220 -24.27 0.19 -8.23
CA LEU A 220 -24.75 1.27 -7.38
C LEU A 220 -24.36 2.66 -7.94
N VAL A 221 -23.13 2.84 -8.43
CA VAL A 221 -22.75 4.09 -9.10
C VAL A 221 -23.60 4.36 -10.33
N TRP A 222 -23.82 3.37 -11.19
CA TRP A 222 -24.60 3.56 -12.41
C TRP A 222 -26.03 3.97 -12.11
N VAL A 223 -26.68 3.31 -11.14
CA VAL A 223 -28.03 3.66 -10.69
C VAL A 223 -28.04 5.07 -10.11
N LEU A 224 -27.16 5.38 -9.15
CA LEU A 224 -27.22 6.63 -8.41
C LEU A 224 -26.76 7.86 -9.23
N THR A 225 -25.89 7.69 -10.21
CA THR A 225 -25.37 8.81 -11.00
C THR A 225 -26.09 8.98 -12.34
N SER A 226 -26.85 7.97 -12.79
CA SER A 226 -27.47 7.94 -14.13
C SER A 226 -26.48 8.16 -15.29
N LEU A 227 -25.18 7.97 -15.04
CA LEU A 227 -24.13 8.14 -16.04
C LEU A 227 -23.99 6.87 -16.88
N ASN A 228 -23.71 7.06 -18.18
CA ASN A 228 -23.43 5.96 -19.08
C ASN A 228 -22.10 5.26 -18.71
N PRO A 229 -22.09 3.93 -18.50
CA PRO A 229 -20.87 3.19 -18.13
C PRO A 229 -19.70 3.36 -19.11
N PHE A 230 -19.98 3.43 -20.42
CA PHE A 230 -18.96 3.63 -21.45
C PHE A 230 -18.32 5.01 -21.34
N THR A 231 -19.10 6.04 -21.02
CA THR A 231 -18.58 7.39 -20.81
C THR A 231 -17.62 7.43 -19.62
N ILE A 232 -17.98 6.79 -18.50
CA ILE A 232 -17.11 6.72 -17.32
C ILE A 232 -15.79 6.00 -17.66
N LEU A 233 -15.87 4.89 -18.39
CA LEU A 233 -14.68 4.13 -18.81
C LEU A 233 -13.75 4.95 -19.71
N MET A 234 -14.30 5.63 -20.73
CA MET A 234 -13.51 6.47 -21.64
C MET A 234 -12.84 7.65 -20.93
N LEU A 235 -13.52 8.26 -19.97
CA LEU A 235 -12.95 9.33 -19.13
C LEU A 235 -11.77 8.82 -18.29
N GLN A 236 -11.90 7.64 -17.69
CA GLN A 236 -10.82 7.02 -16.91
C GLN A 236 -9.58 6.75 -17.74
N PHE A 237 -9.73 6.17 -18.94
CA PHE A 237 -8.60 5.95 -19.84
C PHE A 237 -7.87 7.24 -20.19
N LYS A 238 -8.60 8.32 -20.47
CA LYS A 238 -8.00 9.63 -20.77
C LYS A 238 -7.22 10.18 -19.58
N LEU A 239 -7.76 10.06 -18.37
CA LEU A 239 -7.14 10.58 -17.15
C LEU A 239 -5.91 9.78 -16.72
N ILE A 240 -5.92 8.45 -16.86
CA ILE A 240 -4.77 7.59 -16.54
C ILE A 240 -3.53 8.01 -17.34
N LYS A 241 -3.70 8.38 -18.61
CA LYS A 241 -2.60 8.83 -19.47
C LYS A 241 -1.88 10.05 -18.88
N THR A 242 -2.63 11.05 -18.42
CA THR A 242 -2.05 12.28 -17.83
C THR A 242 -1.24 11.99 -16.57
N PHE A 243 -1.71 11.08 -15.71
CA PHE A 243 -0.97 10.72 -14.49
C PHE A 243 0.29 9.91 -14.79
N ALA A 244 0.24 9.01 -15.78
CA ALA A 244 1.39 8.23 -16.20
C ALA A 244 2.54 9.09 -16.75
N GLU A 245 2.25 10.25 -17.36
CA GLU A 245 3.27 11.16 -17.89
C GLU A 245 4.13 11.82 -16.78
N SER A 246 3.53 12.01 -15.59
CA SER A 246 4.14 12.67 -14.42
C SER A 246 4.77 11.69 -13.40
N GLY A 247 4.72 10.39 -13.69
CA GLY A 247 5.08 9.31 -12.76
C GLY A 247 6.59 9.14 -12.50
N TYR A 248 6.88 8.31 -11.50
CA TYR A 248 8.18 7.71 -11.17
C TYR A 248 8.04 6.18 -11.26
N SER A 249 7.87 5.61 -12.44
CA SER A 249 7.64 4.16 -12.60
C SER A 249 8.36 3.53 -13.79
N GLY A 250 8.19 2.21 -13.94
CA GLY A 250 8.69 1.50 -15.13
C GLY A 250 8.17 2.08 -16.45
N VAL A 251 7.03 2.78 -16.41
CA VAL A 251 6.47 3.48 -17.58
C VAL A 251 7.45 4.55 -18.06
N ASN A 252 8.02 5.33 -17.13
CA ASN A 252 8.99 6.37 -17.44
C ASN A 252 10.29 5.78 -17.99
N ILE A 253 10.77 4.66 -17.42
CA ILE A 253 11.95 3.97 -17.92
C ILE A 253 11.76 3.57 -19.39
N LEU A 254 10.64 2.94 -19.74
CA LEU A 254 10.35 2.57 -21.13
C LEU A 254 10.19 3.79 -22.05
N ARG A 255 9.58 4.87 -21.54
CA ARG A 255 9.46 6.14 -22.27
C ARG A 255 10.83 6.75 -22.57
N ASP A 256 11.77 6.67 -21.64
CA ASP A 256 13.13 7.18 -21.83
C ASP A 256 13.89 6.36 -22.90
N PHE A 257 13.50 5.10 -23.13
CA PHE A 257 13.92 4.29 -24.28
C PHE A 257 13.13 4.56 -25.59
N GLY A 258 12.28 5.60 -25.62
CA GLY A 258 11.52 6.01 -26.79
C GLY A 258 10.21 5.26 -27.01
N VAL A 259 9.75 4.46 -26.05
CA VAL A 259 8.45 3.75 -26.15
C VAL A 259 7.30 4.74 -25.87
N GLU A 260 6.29 4.77 -26.74
CA GLU A 260 5.10 5.58 -26.52
C GLU A 260 4.38 5.18 -25.22
N ILE A 261 3.87 6.17 -24.47
CA ILE A 261 3.42 5.95 -23.09
C ILE A 261 2.25 4.97 -22.98
N THR A 262 1.33 4.98 -23.94
CA THR A 262 0.20 4.04 -23.96
C THR A 262 0.68 2.61 -24.17
N ILE A 263 1.61 2.42 -25.12
CA ILE A 263 2.27 1.13 -25.34
C ILE A 263 3.03 0.68 -24.08
N ALA A 264 3.79 1.57 -23.45
CA ALA A 264 4.55 1.26 -22.23
C ALA A 264 3.64 0.80 -21.09
N ILE A 265 2.51 1.49 -20.84
CA ILE A 265 1.51 1.09 -19.84
C ILE A 265 0.97 -0.31 -20.14
N VAL A 266 0.55 -0.56 -21.39
CA VAL A 266 -0.03 -1.85 -21.80
C VAL A 266 0.99 -2.99 -21.63
N LEU A 267 2.22 -2.80 -22.10
CA LEU A 267 3.30 -3.78 -21.98
C LEU A 267 3.59 -4.12 -20.51
N LEU A 268 3.66 -3.11 -19.64
CA LEU A 268 3.94 -3.30 -18.22
C LEU A 268 2.80 -3.98 -17.47
N ILE A 269 1.55 -3.67 -17.80
CA ILE A 269 0.38 -4.35 -17.22
C ILE A 269 0.35 -5.82 -17.64
N ILE A 270 0.56 -6.11 -18.93
CA ILE A 270 0.59 -7.49 -19.46
C ILE A 270 1.77 -8.25 -18.84
N GLY A 271 2.97 -7.67 -18.87
CA GLY A 271 4.18 -8.27 -18.31
C GLY A 271 4.08 -8.51 -16.80
N GLY A 272 3.57 -7.53 -16.05
CA GLY A 272 3.32 -7.65 -14.61
C GLY A 272 2.29 -8.72 -14.28
N THR A 273 1.23 -8.83 -15.10
CA THR A 273 0.19 -9.84 -14.93
C THR A 273 0.75 -11.24 -15.17
N GLY A 274 1.48 -11.44 -16.28
CA GLY A 274 2.17 -12.70 -16.57
C GLY A 274 3.15 -13.08 -15.47
N LEU A 275 4.00 -12.14 -15.04
CA LEU A 275 4.98 -12.36 -13.98
C LEU A 275 4.32 -12.70 -12.64
N SER A 276 3.20 -12.05 -12.31
CA SER A 276 2.42 -12.36 -11.10
C SER A 276 1.84 -13.76 -11.16
N LEU A 277 1.19 -14.14 -12.26
CA LEU A 277 0.60 -15.47 -12.42
C LEU A 277 1.67 -16.57 -12.35
N ILE A 278 2.79 -16.40 -13.04
CA ILE A 278 3.93 -17.35 -13.02
C ILE A 278 4.50 -17.44 -11.60
N SER A 279 4.85 -16.31 -10.98
CA SER A 279 5.45 -16.28 -9.65
C SER A 279 4.54 -16.90 -8.61
N PHE A 280 3.25 -16.56 -8.62
CA PHE A 280 2.30 -17.10 -7.65
C PHE A 280 1.97 -18.56 -7.92
N ALA A 281 2.07 -19.06 -9.15
CA ALA A 281 1.90 -20.47 -9.45
C ALA A 281 3.09 -21.30 -8.93
N LEU A 282 4.32 -20.81 -9.16
CA LEU A 282 5.55 -21.42 -8.68
C LEU A 282 5.64 -21.42 -7.14
N PHE A 283 5.24 -20.30 -6.53
CA PHE A 283 5.35 -20.07 -5.09
C PHE A 283 4.00 -20.17 -4.35
N LYS A 284 3.04 -20.91 -4.92
CA LYS A 284 1.68 -21.01 -4.36
C LYS A 284 1.63 -21.53 -2.93
N LYS A 285 2.66 -22.24 -2.45
CA LYS A 285 2.74 -22.81 -1.10
C LYS A 285 3.47 -21.93 -0.07
N SER A 286 4.05 -20.79 -0.45
CA SER A 286 4.83 -19.93 0.45
C SER A 286 3.96 -19.22 1.51
N SER A 287 4.52 -18.35 2.35
CA SER A 287 3.68 -17.52 3.24
C SER A 287 2.88 -16.47 2.46
N TRP A 288 1.79 -15.96 3.07
CA TRP A 288 1.05 -14.84 2.48
C TRP A 288 1.93 -13.59 2.36
N LEU A 289 2.69 -13.24 3.40
CA LEU A 289 3.60 -12.09 3.40
C LEU A 289 4.63 -12.16 2.24
N PHE A 290 5.16 -13.35 1.95
CA PHE A 290 6.06 -13.56 0.83
C PHE A 290 5.39 -13.22 -0.51
N LEU A 291 4.14 -13.68 -0.72
CA LEU A 291 3.39 -13.35 -1.93
C LEU A 291 3.00 -11.86 -2.00
N LEU A 292 2.66 -11.23 -0.87
CA LEU A 292 2.41 -9.80 -0.80
C LEU A 292 3.67 -8.98 -1.15
N ALA A 293 4.85 -9.44 -0.74
CA ALA A 293 6.12 -8.80 -1.10
C ALA A 293 6.38 -8.84 -2.61
N ILE A 294 6.17 -9.99 -3.24
CA ILE A 294 6.26 -10.12 -4.71
C ILE A 294 5.22 -9.22 -5.39
N ALA A 295 3.97 -9.24 -4.94
CA ALA A 295 2.91 -8.38 -5.48
C ALA A 295 3.25 -6.89 -5.39
N ALA A 296 3.83 -6.46 -4.26
CA ALA A 296 4.23 -5.07 -4.05
C ALA A 296 5.32 -4.63 -5.03
N VAL A 297 6.34 -5.47 -5.28
CA VAL A 297 7.42 -5.13 -6.22
C VAL A 297 6.91 -5.13 -7.66
N ILE A 298 6.15 -6.16 -8.05
CA ILE A 298 5.56 -6.20 -9.40
C ILE A 298 4.64 -5.00 -9.62
N GLY A 299 3.75 -4.69 -8.67
CA GLY A 299 2.88 -3.53 -8.75
C GLY A 299 3.65 -2.23 -8.93
N ARG A 300 4.69 -2.03 -8.10
CA ARG A 300 5.52 -0.83 -8.15
C ARG A 300 6.21 -0.60 -9.50
N ILE A 301 6.56 -1.67 -10.20
CA ILE A 301 7.23 -1.63 -11.52
C ILE A 301 6.21 -1.51 -12.64
N SER A 302 5.11 -2.25 -12.55
CA SER A 302 4.17 -2.47 -13.65
C SER A 302 3.08 -1.40 -13.78
N MET A 303 2.90 -0.54 -12.78
CA MET A 303 1.88 0.53 -12.79
C MET A 303 2.54 1.90 -12.68
N TYR A 304 1.79 2.95 -13.01
CA TYR A 304 2.21 4.31 -12.71
C TYR A 304 2.15 4.56 -11.20
N HIS A 305 3.17 5.26 -10.69
CA HIS A 305 3.29 5.57 -9.28
C HIS A 305 3.99 6.90 -9.09
N LEU A 306 3.60 7.60 -8.05
CA LEU A 306 4.40 8.69 -7.49
C LEU A 306 5.08 8.22 -6.21
N ILE A 307 6.03 9.01 -5.72
CA ILE A 307 6.87 8.62 -4.58
C ILE A 307 6.09 8.31 -3.30
N TYR A 308 4.92 8.92 -3.11
CA TYR A 308 4.02 8.64 -2.00
C TYR A 308 3.39 7.24 -2.07
N ASP A 309 3.46 6.53 -3.20
CA ASP A 309 2.97 5.15 -3.32
C ASP A 309 4.00 4.12 -2.86
N ASN A 310 5.25 4.51 -2.60
CA ASN A 310 6.28 3.61 -2.06
C ASN A 310 5.90 2.99 -0.72
N VAL A 311 4.87 3.50 -0.04
CA VAL A 311 4.28 2.87 1.17
C VAL A 311 3.91 1.40 0.92
N MET A 312 3.54 0.99 -0.29
CA MET A 312 3.18 -0.39 -0.61
C MET A 312 4.35 -1.37 -0.46
N LEU A 313 5.59 -0.89 -0.56
CA LEU A 313 6.81 -1.70 -0.43
C LEU A 313 7.08 -2.14 1.02
N ILE A 314 6.22 -1.75 1.97
CA ILE A 314 6.28 -2.25 3.35
C ILE A 314 6.21 -3.78 3.41
N PHE A 315 5.49 -4.43 2.49
CA PHE A 315 5.42 -5.90 2.45
C PHE A 315 6.77 -6.52 2.05
N LEU A 316 7.50 -5.91 1.11
CA LEU A 316 8.86 -6.32 0.76
C LEU A 316 9.79 -6.15 1.98
N LEU A 317 9.77 -4.96 2.60
CA LEU A 317 10.57 -4.66 3.78
C LEU A 317 10.33 -5.66 4.91
N LEU A 318 9.07 -5.98 5.20
CA LEU A 318 8.68 -6.91 6.24
C LEU A 318 9.02 -8.37 5.91
N ALA A 319 8.97 -8.77 4.63
CA ALA A 319 9.45 -10.09 4.21
C ALA A 319 10.97 -10.23 4.42
N CYS A 320 11.75 -9.22 4.03
CA CYS A 320 13.19 -9.18 4.27
C CYS A 320 13.54 -9.12 5.77
N LEU A 321 12.77 -8.38 6.56
CA LEU A 321 12.90 -8.34 8.01
C LEU A 321 12.65 -9.72 8.62
N THR A 322 11.53 -10.35 8.27
CA THR A 322 11.16 -11.69 8.78
C THR A 322 12.23 -12.73 8.44
N LEU A 323 12.75 -12.69 7.21
CA LEU A 323 13.86 -13.53 6.78
C LEU A 323 15.12 -13.31 7.64
N THR A 324 15.44 -12.05 7.96
CA THR A 324 16.57 -11.68 8.80
C THR A 324 16.38 -12.12 10.26
N LEU A 325 15.18 -11.91 10.83
CA LEU A 325 14.86 -12.31 12.21
C LEU A 325 14.86 -13.83 12.38
N ASN A 326 14.41 -14.57 11.37
CA ASN A 326 14.44 -16.04 11.36
C ASN A 326 15.87 -16.58 11.23
N LYS A 327 16.73 -15.90 10.43
CA LYS A 327 18.11 -16.31 10.23
C LYS A 327 19.00 -15.12 9.92
N SER A 328 19.84 -14.72 10.86
CA SER A 328 20.77 -13.58 10.74
C SER A 328 21.98 -13.88 9.85
N LYS A 329 21.77 -14.26 8.59
CA LYS A 329 22.85 -14.39 7.59
C LYS A 329 23.28 -12.99 7.11
N PRO A 330 24.56 -12.78 6.75
CA PRO A 330 25.04 -11.51 6.21
C PRO A 330 24.23 -11.03 5.00
N GLY A 331 23.87 -11.93 4.07
CA GLY A 331 23.04 -11.59 2.90
C GLY A 331 21.62 -11.12 3.26
N ASN A 332 20.99 -11.74 4.28
CA ASN A 332 19.67 -11.33 4.75
C ASN A 332 19.72 -9.91 5.35
N ILE A 333 20.73 -9.67 6.21
CA ILE A 333 20.97 -8.37 6.83
C ILE A 333 21.24 -7.32 5.75
N LEU A 334 22.08 -7.62 4.77
CA LEU A 334 22.41 -6.71 3.67
C LEU A 334 21.18 -6.33 2.87
N ILE A 335 20.40 -7.31 2.37
CA ILE A 335 19.20 -7.04 1.58
C ILE A 335 18.15 -6.28 2.39
N PHE A 336 17.92 -6.67 3.66
CA PHE A 336 17.03 -5.92 4.54
C PHE A 336 17.51 -4.47 4.72
N SER A 337 18.81 -4.26 4.96
CA SER A 337 19.38 -2.92 5.15
C SER A 337 19.26 -2.07 3.90
N LEU A 338 19.53 -2.64 2.71
CA LEU A 338 19.40 -1.93 1.44
C LEU A 338 17.94 -1.53 1.18
N VAL A 339 16.97 -2.44 1.38
CA VAL A 339 15.55 -2.12 1.22
C VAL A 339 15.13 -1.06 2.24
N LEU A 340 15.51 -1.19 3.51
CA LEU A 340 15.20 -0.22 4.55
C LEU A 340 15.76 1.16 4.18
N LEU A 341 17.06 1.26 3.91
CA LEU A 341 17.72 2.53 3.54
C LEU A 341 17.07 3.16 2.31
N SER A 342 16.74 2.36 1.28
CA SER A 342 16.05 2.86 0.09
C SER A 342 14.71 3.52 0.43
N LEU A 343 13.96 2.99 1.41
CA LEU A 343 12.65 3.50 1.83
C LEU A 343 12.73 4.58 2.91
N LEU A 344 13.90 4.78 3.52
CA LEU A 344 14.17 5.89 4.44
C LEU A 344 14.50 7.20 3.70
N LEU A 345 14.89 7.13 2.42
CA LEU A 345 15.28 8.32 1.65
C LEU A 345 14.08 9.25 1.37
N PRO A 346 14.12 10.52 1.79
CA PRO A 346 13.04 11.48 1.51
C PRO A 346 12.92 11.78 0.01
N ALA A 347 11.70 12.06 -0.44
CA ALA A 347 11.42 12.40 -1.83
C ALA A 347 12.32 13.50 -2.41
N LYS A 348 12.50 14.60 -1.66
CA LYS A 348 13.38 15.71 -2.07
C LYS A 348 14.83 15.30 -2.34
N VAL A 349 15.33 14.26 -1.66
CA VAL A 349 16.69 13.76 -1.88
C VAL A 349 16.75 12.98 -3.18
N ILE A 350 15.70 12.21 -3.48
CA ILE A 350 15.59 11.46 -4.75
C ILE A 350 15.43 12.44 -5.92
N ASP A 351 14.62 13.50 -5.76
CA ASP A 351 14.47 14.55 -6.76
C ASP A 351 15.79 15.31 -7.01
N LEU A 352 16.58 15.55 -5.97
CA LEU A 352 17.90 16.21 -6.08
C LEU A 352 18.93 15.32 -6.79
N PHE A 353 18.84 14.01 -6.60
CA PHE A 353 19.75 13.02 -7.15
C PHE A 353 18.98 11.98 -7.96
N SER A 354 18.61 12.34 -9.20
CA SER A 354 17.76 11.51 -10.07
C SER A 354 18.26 10.08 -10.29
N PHE A 355 19.58 9.83 -10.20
CA PHE A 355 20.16 8.49 -10.27
C PHE A 355 19.79 7.57 -9.09
N LEU A 356 19.28 8.11 -7.98
CA LEU A 356 18.84 7.29 -6.85
C LEU A 356 17.59 6.48 -7.15
N GLU A 357 16.70 6.99 -8.01
CA GLU A 357 15.48 6.27 -8.41
C GLU A 357 15.78 4.92 -9.07
N PRO A 358 16.58 4.81 -10.15
CA PRO A 358 16.90 3.52 -10.75
C PRO A 358 17.65 2.61 -9.78
N ILE A 359 18.47 3.15 -8.87
CA ILE A 359 19.11 2.36 -7.80
C ILE A 359 18.06 1.75 -6.86
N GLN A 360 17.02 2.50 -6.47
CA GLN A 360 15.93 1.96 -5.66
C GLN A 360 15.23 0.79 -6.37
N PHE A 361 14.94 0.92 -7.66
CA PHE A 361 14.38 -0.18 -8.45
C PHE A 361 15.27 -1.42 -8.47
N VAL A 362 16.58 -1.24 -8.70
CA VAL A 362 17.55 -2.35 -8.67
C VAL A 362 17.56 -3.02 -7.30
N ILE A 363 17.53 -2.24 -6.21
CA ILE A 363 17.46 -2.77 -4.85
C ILE A 363 16.18 -3.60 -4.65
N TRP A 364 15.02 -3.09 -5.05
CA TRP A 364 13.73 -3.78 -4.83
C TRP A 364 13.60 -5.05 -5.67
N ILE A 365 14.02 -5.02 -6.92
CA ILE A 365 14.05 -6.19 -7.80
C ILE A 365 15.03 -7.23 -7.26
N SER A 366 16.23 -6.79 -6.88
CA SER A 366 17.26 -7.67 -6.32
C SER A 366 16.81 -8.29 -4.99
N ALA A 367 16.11 -7.54 -4.15
CA ALA A 367 15.52 -8.05 -2.92
C ALA A 367 14.43 -9.10 -3.20
N MET A 368 13.56 -8.86 -4.18
CA MET A 368 12.55 -9.86 -4.60
C MET A 368 13.20 -11.14 -5.11
N ILE A 369 14.20 -11.03 -6.01
CA ILE A 369 14.96 -12.19 -6.52
C ILE A 369 15.64 -12.92 -5.37
N TYR A 370 16.29 -12.18 -4.45
CA TYR A 370 16.93 -12.75 -3.29
C TYR A 370 15.94 -13.53 -2.41
N LEU A 371 14.76 -12.96 -2.11
CA LEU A 371 13.71 -13.63 -1.35
C LEU A 371 13.28 -14.95 -2.01
N VAL A 372 13.11 -14.95 -3.34
CA VAL A 372 12.72 -16.12 -4.13
C VAL A 372 13.77 -17.24 -4.08
N THR A 373 15.05 -16.89 -4.03
CA THR A 373 16.15 -17.88 -3.94
C THR A 373 16.34 -18.46 -2.54
N GLN A 374 15.74 -17.86 -1.50
CA GLN A 374 15.88 -18.41 -0.15
C GLN A 374 15.00 -19.65 0.06
N PRO A 375 15.47 -20.65 0.83
CA PRO A 375 14.69 -21.86 1.12
C PRO A 375 13.32 -21.53 1.70
N GLN A 376 12.27 -22.04 1.05
CA GLN A 376 10.88 -21.71 1.40
C GLN A 376 10.43 -22.25 2.76
N SER A 377 11.12 -23.25 3.30
CA SER A 377 10.88 -23.79 4.65
C SER A 377 11.05 -22.73 5.75
N HIS A 378 11.76 -21.63 5.48
CA HIS A 378 11.88 -20.49 6.41
C HIS A 378 10.63 -19.60 6.47
N TYR A 379 9.68 -19.80 5.54
CA TYR A 379 8.41 -19.09 5.49
C TYR A 379 7.21 -20.01 5.79
N GLU A 380 7.44 -21.26 6.21
CA GLU A 380 6.36 -22.13 6.71
C GLU A 380 5.77 -21.50 7.97
N TYR A 381 4.75 -20.71 7.72
CA TYR A 381 3.92 -20.07 8.71
C TYR A 381 3.12 -21.17 9.40
N ARG A 382 3.61 -21.65 10.56
CA ARG A 382 2.66 -22.04 11.62
C ARG A 382 1.79 -20.80 11.83
N GLU A 383 0.47 -20.99 11.70
CA GLU A 383 -0.55 -19.95 11.79
C GLU A 383 -0.17 -18.86 12.82
N ILE A 384 -0.51 -17.58 12.59
CA ILE A 384 -0.47 -16.56 13.65
C ILE A 384 -1.53 -16.91 14.70
N ASN A 385 -1.30 -17.99 15.44
CA ASN A 385 -1.79 -18.13 16.77
C ASN A 385 -1.07 -17.04 17.56
N LEU A 386 -1.74 -15.88 17.66
CA LEU A 386 -1.51 -14.95 18.73
C LEU A 386 -1.31 -15.79 20.00
N PRO A 387 -0.22 -15.59 20.76
CA PRO A 387 0.00 -16.36 21.97
C PRO A 387 -1.28 -16.28 22.81
N THR A 388 -1.87 -17.44 23.08
CA THR A 388 -3.10 -17.64 23.86
C THR A 388 -3.02 -17.05 25.27
N ARG A 389 -1.84 -16.56 25.67
CA ARG A 389 -1.55 -15.91 26.96
C ARG A 389 -2.34 -14.62 27.27
N LEU A 390 -3.12 -14.07 26.35
CA LEU A 390 -4.08 -13.01 26.68
C LEU A 390 -5.49 -13.51 27.00
N LYS A 391 -5.78 -14.81 26.86
CA LYS A 391 -7.05 -15.41 27.33
C LYS A 391 -7.01 -15.86 28.79
N GLU A 392 -5.84 -16.04 29.39
CA GLU A 392 -5.69 -16.59 30.76
C GLU A 392 -5.56 -15.52 31.86
N SER A 393 -5.58 -14.21 31.54
CA SER A 393 -5.53 -13.14 32.55
C SER A 393 -6.89 -12.64 33.05
N LYS A 394 -7.98 -13.40 32.82
CA LYS A 394 -9.33 -13.13 33.36
C LYS A 394 -9.86 -14.26 34.25
N LEU A 395 -8.97 -14.99 34.91
CA LEU A 395 -9.29 -15.97 35.95
C LEU A 395 -8.28 -15.84 37.10
N ILE A 396 -8.26 -14.68 37.75
CA ILE A 396 -7.98 -14.51 39.19
C ILE A 396 -8.91 -13.40 39.69
#